data_AF-A0A6J6RQC2-F1
#
_entry.id   AF-A0A6J6RQC2-F1
#
_cell.length_a   1.000
_cell.length_b   1.000
_cell.length_c   1.000
_cell.angle_alpha   90.00
_cell.angle_beta   90.00
_cell.angle_gamma   90.00
#
_symmetry.space_group_name_H-M   'P 1'
#
loop_
_entity.id
_entity.type
_entity.pdbx_description
1 polymer ?
#
loop_
_entity_poly.entity_id
_entity_poly.type
_entity_poly.pdbx_seq_one_letter_code
_entity_poly.pdbx_strand_id
1 'polypeptide(L)'
;MLAISLLEPELLTGPVPLGTATGASADVSLTMDPWAKARCRDGHGTLAHLFFSEDALTIARAKAICSKCPLAKACLAGAVERAEPWGVWGGQLLVDGVPVAHKRGRGRPPKHPRPVLVVDEVPAPPRRIVLAPERVA
;
A
#
# COMPACT_ATOMS: atom_id res chain seq x y z
N MET A 1 -45.00 48.68 -18.14
CA MET A 1 -45.04 48.02 -16.82
C MET A 1 -43.61 47.67 -16.44
N LEU A 2 -42.95 48.57 -15.72
CA LEU A 2 -41.65 48.35 -15.08
C LEU A 2 -41.87 47.59 -13.77
N ALA A 3 -40.97 46.67 -13.42
CA ALA A 3 -40.08 46.77 -12.26
C ALA A 3 -39.38 45.42 -11.96
N ILE A 4 -38.05 45.49 -11.91
CA ILE A 4 -37.12 44.51 -11.33
C ILE A 4 -37.02 44.82 -9.82
N SER A 5 -36.91 43.78 -8.97
CA SER A 5 -36.25 43.75 -7.64
C SER A 5 -36.19 42.27 -7.21
N LEU A 6 -35.07 41.56 -7.34
CA LEU A 6 -33.97 41.39 -6.36
C LEU A 6 -34.44 40.92 -4.96
N LEU A 7 -33.93 39.75 -4.53
CA LEU A 7 -33.21 39.46 -3.26
C LEU A 7 -33.37 37.97 -2.82
N GLU A 8 -32.30 37.18 -2.90
CA GLU A 8 -31.93 36.17 -1.86
C GLU A 8 -31.24 36.92 -0.69
N PRO A 9 -30.84 36.36 0.49
CA PRO A 9 -30.79 34.96 0.98
C PRO A 9 -31.21 34.85 2.48
N GLU A 10 -30.85 33.73 3.14
CA GLU A 10 -30.55 33.56 4.59
C GLU A 10 -31.42 32.57 5.39
N LEU A 11 -30.70 31.73 6.14
CA LEU A 11 -31.09 31.08 7.40
C LEU A 11 -31.99 29.83 7.33
N LEU A 12 -31.33 28.68 7.08
CA LEU A 12 -31.63 27.47 7.86
C LEU A 12 -30.38 27.02 8.62
N THR A 13 -29.84 27.95 9.41
CA THR A 13 -28.84 27.70 10.46
C THR A 13 -29.59 27.29 11.72
N GLY A 14 -30.08 26.04 11.75
CA GLY A 14 -30.54 25.44 13.00
C GLY A 14 -29.34 25.16 13.92
N PRO A 15 -29.47 25.31 15.25
CA PRO A 15 -28.40 24.93 16.17
C PRO A 15 -28.17 23.41 16.10
N VAL A 16 -26.96 23.02 15.70
CA VAL A 16 -26.48 21.64 15.84
C VAL A 16 -26.47 21.32 17.34
N PRO A 17 -27.09 20.22 17.81
CA PRO A 17 -26.96 19.85 19.21
C PRO A 17 -25.48 19.62 19.51
N LEU A 18 -24.98 20.35 20.52
CA LEU A 18 -23.64 20.19 21.07
C LEU A 18 -23.55 18.82 21.73
N GLY A 19 -23.29 17.79 20.92
CA GLY A 19 -23.03 16.43 21.38
C GLY A 19 -21.82 16.46 22.30
N THR A 20 -22.07 16.15 23.56
CA THR A 20 -21.07 16.04 24.61
C THR A 20 -20.09 14.93 24.23
N ALA A 21 -18.88 15.31 23.78
CA ALA A 21 -17.80 14.39 23.54
C ALA A 21 -17.27 13.86 24.88
N THR A 22 -17.96 12.87 25.44
CA THR A 22 -17.42 12.04 26.51
C THR A 22 -16.71 10.85 25.90
N GLY A 23 -15.38 10.84 26.02
CA GLY A 23 -14.60 9.61 26.16
C GLY A 23 -14.27 8.86 24.87
N ALA A 24 -12.98 8.85 24.54
CA ALA A 24 -12.34 7.98 23.57
C ALA A 24 -12.92 6.55 23.56
N SER A 25 -13.57 6.17 22.45
CA SER A 25 -13.89 4.78 22.11
C SER A 25 -12.95 4.31 21.01
N ALA A 26 -11.67 4.20 21.31
CA ALA A 26 -10.63 3.73 20.38
C ALA A 26 -10.55 2.19 20.27
N ASP A 27 -11.52 1.44 20.81
CA ASP A 27 -11.36 0.00 21.05
C ASP A 27 -12.27 -0.92 20.20
N VAL A 28 -13.40 -0.45 19.64
CA VAL A 28 -14.34 -1.36 18.94
C VAL A 28 -14.18 -1.46 17.40
N SER A 29 -13.23 -0.73 16.81
CA SER A 29 -13.04 -0.70 15.33
C SER A 29 -11.86 -1.54 14.84
N LEU A 30 -10.90 -1.88 15.71
CA LEU A 30 -9.68 -2.59 15.35
C LEU A 30 -9.89 -4.08 15.03
N THR A 31 -11.01 -4.68 15.47
CA THR A 31 -11.36 -6.07 15.16
C THR A 31 -12.04 -6.24 13.81
N MET A 32 -12.47 -5.14 13.16
CA MET A 32 -13.22 -5.18 11.90
C MET A 32 -12.48 -4.60 10.69
N ASP A 33 -11.27 -4.04 10.85
CA ASP A 33 -10.46 -3.60 9.69
C ASP A 33 -9.81 -4.82 9.01
N PRO A 34 -10.30 -5.28 7.85
CA PRO A 34 -9.71 -6.41 7.16
C PRO A 34 -8.27 -6.13 6.71
N TRP A 35 -7.83 -4.87 6.66
CA TRP A 35 -6.47 -4.47 6.29
C TRP A 35 -5.46 -4.55 7.43
N ALA A 36 -5.90 -4.77 8.67
CA ALA A 36 -4.99 -4.97 9.81
C ALA A 36 -4.06 -6.19 9.63
N LYS A 37 -4.51 -7.22 8.88
CA LYS A 37 -3.70 -8.42 8.54
C LYS A 37 -2.83 -8.26 7.30
N ALA A 38 -2.74 -7.07 6.72
CA ALA A 38 -1.89 -6.84 5.55
C ALA A 38 -0.41 -7.01 5.93
N ARG A 39 0.32 -7.91 5.25
CA ARG A 39 1.75 -8.16 5.55
C ARG A 39 2.67 -6.95 5.32
N CYS A 40 2.26 -6.02 4.46
CA CYS A 40 2.99 -4.78 4.22
C CYS A 40 2.73 -3.69 5.28
N ARG A 41 1.71 -3.88 6.14
CA ARG A 41 1.37 -2.93 7.19
C ARG A 41 2.21 -3.24 8.44
N ASP A 42 3.15 -2.35 8.74
CA ASP A 42 4.05 -2.41 9.90
C ASP A 42 3.69 -1.40 11.01
N GLY A 43 2.61 -0.64 10.81
CA GLY A 43 2.12 0.39 11.74
C GLY A 43 2.91 1.71 11.73
N HIS A 44 4.12 1.73 11.17
CA HIS A 44 5.05 2.86 11.24
C HIS A 44 5.48 3.37 9.86
N GLY A 45 5.09 2.69 8.78
CA GLY A 45 5.44 3.04 7.41
C GLY A 45 6.90 2.79 7.04
N THR A 46 7.66 2.06 7.88
CA THR A 46 9.08 1.79 7.64
C THR A 46 9.31 0.97 6.37
N LEU A 47 8.35 0.16 5.94
CA LEU A 47 8.42 -0.62 4.72
C LEU A 47 8.02 0.14 3.44
N ALA A 48 7.54 1.39 3.54
CA ALA A 48 7.02 2.13 2.38
C ALA A 48 8.04 2.21 1.23
N HIS A 49 9.31 2.47 1.56
CA HIS A 49 10.41 2.53 0.58
C HIS A 49 10.59 1.25 -0.25
N LEU A 50 10.13 0.09 0.23
CA LEU A 50 10.20 -1.18 -0.52
C LEU A 50 9.10 -1.26 -1.60
N PHE A 51 7.86 -0.95 -1.23
CA PHE A 51 6.69 -1.09 -2.12
C PHE A 51 6.62 0.01 -3.17
N PHE A 52 7.28 1.13 -2.89
CA PHE A 52 7.35 2.33 -3.71
C PHE A 52 8.79 2.55 -4.24
N SER A 53 9.48 1.47 -4.61
CA SER A 53 10.82 1.56 -5.20
C SER A 53 10.78 1.46 -6.72
N GLU A 54 11.74 2.11 -7.38
CA GLU A 54 12.04 1.92 -8.79
C GLU A 54 13.11 0.83 -9.04
N ASP A 55 13.82 0.40 -7.99
CA ASP A 55 14.90 -0.58 -8.09
C ASP A 55 14.34 -2.01 -8.25
N ALA A 56 14.90 -2.76 -9.20
CA ALA A 56 14.39 -4.07 -9.57
C ALA A 56 14.48 -5.09 -8.41
N LEU A 57 15.56 -5.04 -7.62
CA LEU A 57 15.74 -5.92 -6.46
C LEU A 57 14.75 -5.59 -5.35
N THR A 58 14.55 -4.32 -5.09
CA THR A 58 13.60 -3.83 -4.10
C THR A 58 12.16 -4.15 -4.49
N ILE A 59 11.79 -3.98 -5.76
CA ILE A 59 10.50 -4.41 -6.30
C ILE A 59 10.31 -5.92 -6.13
N ALA A 60 11.32 -6.74 -6.46
CA ALA A 60 11.23 -8.19 -6.31
C ALA A 60 11.01 -8.60 -4.84
N ARG A 61 11.70 -7.96 -3.89
CA ARG A 61 11.49 -8.15 -2.44
C ARG A 61 10.07 -7.76 -2.02
N ALA A 62 9.57 -6.61 -2.46
CA ALA A 62 8.20 -6.19 -2.18
C ALA A 62 7.17 -7.19 -2.73
N LYS A 63 7.37 -7.70 -3.95
CA LYS A 63 6.51 -8.76 -4.52
C LYS A 63 6.54 -10.04 -3.69
N ALA A 64 7.72 -10.44 -3.19
CA ALA A 64 7.88 -11.61 -2.32
C ALA A 64 7.02 -11.51 -1.05
N ILE A 65 7.00 -10.33 -0.41
CA ILE A 65 6.22 -10.07 0.80
C ILE A 65 4.72 -10.01 0.47
N CYS A 66 4.34 -9.22 -0.55
CA CYS A 66 2.94 -8.99 -0.89
C CYS A 66 2.23 -10.23 -1.44
N SER A 67 2.93 -11.09 -2.19
CA SER A 67 2.34 -12.30 -2.80
C SER A 67 1.85 -13.31 -1.77
N LYS A 68 2.44 -13.32 -0.56
CA LYS A 68 2.00 -14.17 0.55
C LYS A 68 0.95 -13.52 1.46
N CYS A 69 0.44 -12.34 1.09
CA CYS A 69 -0.57 -11.64 1.86
C CYS A 69 -1.97 -12.22 1.59
N PRO A 70 -2.79 -12.52 2.62
CA PRO A 70 -4.15 -13.04 2.41
C PRO A 70 -5.08 -12.06 1.68
N LEU A 71 -4.71 -10.78 1.64
CA LEU A 71 -5.49 -9.71 1.00
C LEU A 71 -5.04 -9.41 -0.43
N ALA A 72 -4.08 -10.17 -0.98
CA ALA A 72 -3.41 -9.82 -2.24
C ALA A 72 -4.39 -9.53 -3.39
N LYS A 73 -5.42 -10.36 -3.58
CA LYS A 73 -6.41 -10.19 -4.65
C LYS A 73 -7.22 -8.90 -4.50
N ALA A 74 -7.78 -8.64 -3.32
CA ALA A 74 -8.57 -7.43 -3.05
C ALA A 74 -7.69 -6.17 -3.14
N CYS A 75 -6.45 -6.25 -2.66
CA CYS A 75 -5.48 -5.16 -2.74
C CYS A 75 -5.17 -4.78 -4.19
N LEU A 76 -4.89 -5.77 -5.04
CA LEU A 76 -4.63 -5.53 -6.46
C LEU A 76 -5.86 -4.96 -7.18
N ALA A 77 -7.04 -5.53 -6.92
CA ALA A 77 -8.28 -5.04 -7.53
C ALA A 77 -8.53 -3.57 -7.19
N GLY A 78 -8.42 -3.18 -5.92
CA GLY A 78 -8.60 -1.79 -5.50
C GLY A 78 -7.52 -0.85 -6.05
N ALA A 79 -6.28 -1.32 -6.20
CA ALA A 79 -5.21 -0.51 -6.80
C ALA A 79 -5.47 -0.23 -8.30
N VAL A 80 -5.95 -1.23 -9.03
CA VAL A 80 -6.32 -1.07 -10.44
C VAL A 80 -7.55 -0.17 -10.59
N GLU A 81 -8.57 -0.33 -9.73
CA GLU A 81 -9.76 0.52 -9.72
C GLU A 81 -9.42 2.01 -9.51
N ARG A 82 -8.50 2.30 -8.60
CA ARG A 82 -8.02 3.67 -8.35
C ARG A 82 -6.99 4.16 -9.37
N ALA A 83 -6.62 3.33 -10.35
CA ALA A 83 -5.55 3.61 -11.29
C ALA A 83 -4.25 4.07 -10.60
N GLU A 84 -3.85 3.34 -9.55
CA GLU A 84 -2.63 3.65 -8.80
C GLU A 84 -1.43 3.74 -9.76
N PRO A 85 -0.75 4.90 -9.84
CA PRO A 85 0.17 5.17 -10.94
C PRO A 85 1.41 4.28 -10.89
N TRP A 86 1.82 3.83 -9.70
CA TRP A 86 3.02 3.02 -9.52
C TRP A 86 3.03 2.26 -8.18
N GLY A 87 3.98 1.35 -8.05
CA GLY A 87 4.25 0.60 -6.81
C GLY A 87 3.80 -0.86 -6.86
N VAL A 88 4.12 -1.61 -5.82
CA VAL A 88 3.76 -3.03 -5.70
C VAL A 88 2.47 -3.19 -4.91
N TRP A 89 1.45 -3.76 -5.56
CA TRP A 89 0.11 -3.97 -5.02
C TRP A 89 -0.31 -5.41 -5.23
N GLY A 90 -0.75 -6.10 -4.17
CA GLY A 90 -1.20 -7.49 -4.25
C GLY A 90 -0.22 -8.47 -4.90
N GLY A 91 1.08 -8.17 -4.88
CA GLY A 91 2.15 -8.98 -5.48
C GLY A 91 2.48 -8.64 -6.94
N GLN A 92 1.80 -7.66 -7.53
CA GLN A 92 2.07 -7.17 -8.88
C GLN A 92 2.67 -5.76 -8.83
N LEU A 93 3.51 -5.43 -9.82
CA LEU A 93 3.99 -4.06 -9.99
C LEU A 93 2.97 -3.33 -10.87
N LEU A 94 2.53 -2.15 -10.48
CA LEU A 94 1.75 -1.28 -11.35
C LEU A 94 2.68 -0.25 -12.00
N VAL A 95 2.44 0.03 -13.27
CA VAL A 95 3.02 1.13 -14.03
C VAL A 95 1.89 1.77 -14.82
N ASP A 96 1.64 3.05 -14.58
CA ASP A 96 0.55 3.83 -15.17
C ASP A 96 -0.82 3.16 -14.97
N GLY A 97 -1.05 2.61 -13.77
CA GLY A 97 -2.30 1.91 -13.42
C GLY A 97 -2.40 0.47 -13.95
N VAL A 98 -1.43 0.01 -14.75
CA VAL A 98 -1.47 -1.32 -15.38
C VAL A 98 -0.55 -2.30 -14.64
N PRO A 99 -1.03 -3.50 -14.26
CA PRO A 99 -0.18 -4.54 -13.72
C PRO A 99 0.84 -5.04 -14.75
N VAL A 100 2.12 -5.02 -14.38
CA VAL A 100 3.24 -5.48 -15.21
C VAL A 100 4.12 -6.49 -14.47
N ALA A 101 4.70 -7.44 -15.23
CA ALA A 101 5.59 -8.46 -14.69
C ALA A 101 6.88 -7.85 -14.11
N HIS A 102 7.45 -6.86 -14.78
CA HIS A 102 8.66 -6.16 -14.33
C HIS A 102 8.73 -4.76 -14.95
N LYS A 103 9.43 -3.85 -14.27
CA LYS A 103 9.72 -2.52 -14.82
C LYS A 103 10.75 -2.64 -15.94
N ARG A 104 10.49 -2.00 -17.08
CA ARG A 104 11.47 -1.89 -18.17
C ARG A 104 12.64 -1.01 -17.70
N GLY A 105 13.87 -1.42 -18.01
CA GLY A 105 15.05 -0.60 -17.76
C GLY A 105 15.01 0.71 -18.58
N ARG A 106 15.68 1.76 -18.09
CA ARG A 106 15.87 2.99 -18.86
C ARG A 106 16.75 2.71 -20.10
N GLY A 107 16.52 3.44 -21.18
CA GLY A 107 17.30 3.37 -22.42
C GLY A 107 16.75 2.46 -23.51
N ARG A 108 17.61 2.13 -24.48
CA ARG A 108 17.27 1.29 -25.64
C ARG A 108 16.88 -0.13 -25.19
N PRO A 109 15.83 -0.74 -25.76
CA PRO A 109 15.51 -2.14 -25.45
C PRO A 109 16.73 -3.03 -25.71
N PRO A 110 17.13 -3.90 -24.77
CA PRO A 110 18.19 -4.86 -25.00
C PRO A 110 17.76 -5.88 -26.07
N LYS A 111 18.70 -6.40 -26.85
CA LYS A 111 18.43 -7.46 -27.85
C LYS A 111 17.85 -8.73 -27.22
N HIS A 112 18.29 -9.03 -26.00
CA HIS A 112 17.79 -10.13 -25.20
C HIS A 112 17.04 -9.58 -23.98
N PRO A 113 15.78 -9.97 -23.76
CA PRO A 113 15.05 -9.60 -22.55
C PRO A 113 15.80 -10.10 -21.32
N ARG A 114 15.89 -9.26 -20.28
CA ARG A 114 16.40 -9.71 -18.99
C ARG A 114 15.36 -10.62 -18.34
N PRO A 115 15.77 -11.72 -17.70
CA PRO A 115 14.83 -12.54 -16.95
C PRO A 115 14.23 -11.73 -15.81
N VAL A 116 13.01 -12.08 -15.40
CA VAL A 116 12.36 -11.48 -14.24
C VAL A 116 13.16 -11.86 -13.00
N LEU A 117 13.58 -10.85 -12.24
CA LEU A 117 14.20 -11.08 -10.94
C LEU A 117 13.13 -11.54 -9.96
N VAL A 118 13.26 -12.78 -9.49
CA VAL A 118 12.40 -13.36 -8.47
C VAL A 118 13.19 -13.44 -7.18
N VAL A 119 12.62 -12.93 -6.09
CA VAL A 119 13.16 -13.06 -4.75
C VAL A 119 12.12 -13.84 -3.95
N ASP A 120 12.55 -14.92 -3.31
CA ASP A 120 11.71 -15.63 -2.36
C ASP A 120 11.87 -15.01 -0.97
N GLU A 121 10.75 -14.82 -0.25
CA GLU A 121 10.84 -14.47 1.16
C GLU A 121 11.34 -15.71 1.91
N VAL A 122 12.54 -15.58 2.48
CA VAL A 122 13.18 -16.60 3.31
C VAL A 122 12.33 -16.82 4.56
N PRO A 123 11.75 -18.02 4.76
CA PRO A 123 11.04 -18.31 6.00
C PRO A 123 12.03 -18.29 7.16
N ALA A 124 11.59 -17.76 8.31
CA ALA A 124 12.39 -17.82 9.53
C ALA A 124 12.75 -19.29 9.82
N PRO A 125 14.02 -19.60 10.09
CA PRO A 125 14.41 -20.98 10.40
C PRO A 125 13.67 -21.44 11.66
N PRO A 126 13.23 -22.72 11.71
CA PRO A 126 12.43 -23.25 12.82
C PRO A 126 13.18 -23.23 14.16
N ARG A 127 14.51 -23.13 14.13
CA ARG A 127 15.35 -22.82 15.29
C ARG A 127 16.18 -21.58 14.98
N ARG A 128 16.17 -20.62 15.90
CA ARG A 128 17.07 -19.47 15.86
C ARG A 128 18.50 -19.99 15.99
N ILE A 129 19.25 -19.95 14.90
CA ILE A 129 20.69 -20.23 14.95
C ILE A 129 21.29 -19.09 15.77
N VAL A 130 21.69 -19.38 17.00
CA VAL A 130 22.56 -18.49 17.76
C VAL A 130 23.91 -18.57 17.05
N LEU A 131 24.20 -17.59 16.20
CA LEU A 131 25.52 -17.42 15.63
C LEU A 131 26.46 -17.20 16.83
N ALA A 132 27.22 -18.24 17.20
CA ALA A 132 28.29 -18.09 18.16
C ALA A 132 29.25 -17.02 17.60
N PRO A 133 29.73 -16.06 18.41
CA PRO A 133 30.69 -15.09 17.92
C PRO A 133 31.91 -15.85 17.38
N GLU A 134 32.25 -15.61 16.12
CA GLU A 134 33.48 -16.12 15.53
C GLU A 134 34.63 -15.60 16.39
N ARG A 135 35.30 -16.52 17.11
CA ARG A 135 36.57 -16.20 17.75
C ARG A 135 37.58 -15.99 16.64
N VAL A 136 37.75 -14.74 16.23
CA VAL A 136 38.91 -14.30 15.45
C VAL A 136 40.14 -14.60 16.31
N ALA A 137 40.96 -15.54 15.85
CA ALA A 137 42.20 -15.96 16.48
C ALA A 137 43.34 -14.99 16.18
#